data_AF-K0T143-F1
#
_entry.id   AF-K0T143-F1
#
_cell.length_a   1.000
_cell.length_b   1.000
_cell.length_c   1.000
_cell.angle_alpha   90.00
_cell.angle_beta   90.00
_cell.angle_gamma   90.00
#
_symmetry.space_group_name_H-M   'P 1'
#
loop_
_entity.id
_entity.type
_entity.pdbx_description
1 polymer ?
#
loop_
_entity_poly.entity_id
_entity_poly.type
_entity_poly.pdbx_seq_one_letter_code
_entity_poly.pdbx_strand_id
1 'polypeptide(L)'
;QRMMAQRALRGSASVALRSSLRSTASTVAVSSSTAATDSQTRRCLTGRSSFDLPDPRSTMSYQSSLEYTSKKWNPQLSKIVATIGPTSEQLPVLKDIVRSGMRVMRLNFSHATVEEVELRMKNLKASKGRHSLLVKGDEVEASTGESSIHKNVRAVLLDTRGPEVRSGKLAGDTSGKETVNIEAGSTVALRTTDEYRENSTASDLFIDYPKLAKCLVPGMKVLLDDGAIILTVTEAEAGKENGSVYTTADNSGEIRSRAGVNLPGAETDLPAMSEKDKIDIKYGMTKDVDYVAASFIQNAEGVREIRAYMEACAEELEAEGHWEAGHPLPLIISKIESVSGLKHFDAILEESDGIMVARGDLGVEIPIQQVTNAQKEMVAACNAAGKPVIVATQMLESMAKNPRPTRAEVADVTNAIYDGADCVMLSGETAKGKYPVQVVQTMNEIIASAEHFTKYSFPDINLAARERFIQGQLNREDRSVEASIAKAAVTAAEERDATAILVLSCEGNLPRMIASFRPNMPILSFCPSAKVARQLMCNRGIHPIHIDDLFDVPTTKRAGSAIQYAKQFGMLQEGDNVAVVTLEPADNELSSDFGSMKVVTVP
;
A
#
# COMPACT_ATOMS: atom_id res chain seq x y z
N GLN A 1 -32.06 44.19 -29.94
CA GLN A 1 -33.20 43.29 -30.29
C GLN A 1 -32.97 41.99 -29.54
N ARG A 2 -33.65 41.55 -28.47
CA ARG A 2 -34.76 41.98 -27.58
C ARG A 2 -34.17 41.94 -26.14
N MET A 3 -33.94 43.07 -25.46
CA MET A 3 -34.75 43.68 -24.36
C MET A 3 -35.45 42.67 -23.42
N MET A 4 -35.11 42.58 -22.13
CA MET A 4 -35.28 43.51 -20.98
C MET A 4 -36.68 43.48 -20.33
N ALA A 5 -36.67 43.41 -18.98
CA ALA A 5 -37.70 43.71 -17.96
C ALA A 5 -37.94 42.49 -17.03
N GLN A 6 -37.91 42.54 -15.71
CA GLN A 6 -38.06 43.67 -14.78
C GLN A 6 -37.46 43.34 -13.39
N ARG A 7 -37.08 44.41 -12.71
CA ARG A 7 -36.39 44.55 -11.42
C ARG A 7 -37.41 44.85 -10.31
N ALA A 8 -36.97 44.56 -9.08
CA ALA A 8 -37.22 45.33 -7.84
C ALA A 8 -38.55 45.17 -7.09
N LEU A 9 -38.45 44.85 -5.80
CA LEU A 9 -38.59 45.77 -4.64
C LEU A 9 -38.24 44.98 -3.36
N ARG A 10 -37.17 45.36 -2.64
CA ARG A 10 -37.19 46.06 -1.32
C ARG A 10 -38.00 45.31 -0.25
N GLY A 11 -37.49 45.01 0.95
CA GLY A 11 -36.32 45.46 1.66
C GLY A 11 -36.61 45.36 3.17
N SER A 12 -35.59 44.92 3.91
CA SER A 12 -35.24 45.30 5.29
C SER A 12 -36.22 45.18 6.46
N ALA A 13 -35.62 44.69 7.56
CA ALA A 13 -35.86 45.03 8.97
C ALA A 13 -36.96 44.25 9.69
N SER A 14 -36.85 43.89 10.97
CA SER A 14 -35.76 43.77 11.95
C SER A 14 -36.40 43.21 13.25
N VAL A 15 -35.56 42.81 14.20
CA VAL A 15 -35.83 42.82 15.66
C VAL A 15 -36.72 41.70 16.24
N ALA A 16 -36.00 40.70 16.77
CA ALA A 16 -36.02 40.18 18.15
C ALA A 16 -37.18 40.52 19.11
N LEU A 17 -37.68 39.50 19.84
CA LEU A 17 -37.91 39.46 21.31
C LEU A 17 -38.50 38.07 21.64
N ARG A 18 -37.72 37.15 22.21
CA ARG A 18 -37.56 36.83 23.65
C ARG A 18 -38.81 36.30 24.37
N SER A 19 -38.57 35.13 24.99
CA SER A 19 -39.14 34.66 26.27
C SER A 19 -40.60 34.21 26.20
N SER A 20 -41.12 33.24 26.96
CA SER A 20 -40.68 32.40 28.08
C SER A 20 -41.94 31.61 28.48
N LEU A 21 -41.79 30.44 29.12
CA LEU A 21 -42.66 29.79 30.14
C LEU A 21 -42.73 28.28 29.85
N ARG A 22 -41.95 27.44 30.56
CA ARG A 22 -42.24 26.82 31.87
C ARG A 22 -43.48 25.92 31.82
N SER A 23 -43.31 24.60 31.75
CA SER A 23 -43.07 23.65 32.85
C SER A 23 -44.36 23.08 33.41
N THR A 24 -44.53 21.76 33.35
CA THR A 24 -45.07 20.94 34.46
C THR A 24 -44.70 19.49 34.21
N ALA A 25 -43.85 18.96 35.08
CA ALA A 25 -43.71 17.53 35.34
C ALA A 25 -44.82 17.10 36.32
N SER A 26 -45.35 15.89 36.17
CA SER A 26 -45.98 15.15 37.26
C SER A 26 -45.59 13.69 37.16
N THR A 27 -45.04 13.21 38.27
CA THR A 27 -44.62 11.86 38.61
C THR A 27 -45.82 11.06 39.17
N VAL A 28 -45.57 9.77 39.50
CA VAL A 28 -46.36 8.78 40.27
C VAL A 28 -47.05 7.74 39.35
N ALA A 29 -46.98 6.42 39.55
CA ALA A 29 -46.14 5.53 40.35
C ALA A 29 -46.35 4.07 39.87
N VAL A 30 -45.48 3.21 40.37
CA VAL A 30 -45.33 1.76 40.17
C VAL A 30 -46.57 0.94 40.55
N SER A 31 -46.89 -0.09 39.77
CA SER A 31 -47.41 -1.36 40.32
C SER A 31 -46.97 -2.56 39.48
N SER A 32 -46.55 -3.60 40.19
CA SER A 32 -46.02 -4.87 39.72
C SER A 32 -47.11 -5.93 39.60
N SER A 33 -47.14 -6.70 38.52
CA SER A 33 -47.71 -8.05 38.55
C SER A 33 -47.08 -8.96 37.49
N THR A 34 -46.52 -10.06 37.96
CA THR A 34 -46.04 -11.24 37.24
C THR A 34 -47.13 -11.91 36.41
N ALA A 35 -46.83 -12.28 35.16
CA ALA A 35 -47.36 -13.48 34.52
C ALA A 35 -46.45 -13.87 33.33
N ALA A 36 -45.89 -15.07 33.39
CA ALA A 36 -45.18 -15.72 32.31
C ALA A 36 -46.17 -16.37 31.34
N THR A 37 -45.98 -16.17 30.04
CA THR A 37 -46.36 -17.14 29.00
C THR A 37 -45.55 -16.87 27.72
N ASP A 38 -44.94 -17.93 27.21
CA ASP A 38 -44.28 -18.07 25.91
C ASP A 38 -45.14 -17.61 24.73
N SER A 39 -44.53 -16.94 23.77
CA SER A 39 -44.45 -17.40 22.36
C SER A 39 -43.95 -16.29 21.42
N GLN A 40 -42.92 -16.65 20.66
CA GLN A 40 -42.61 -16.24 19.28
C GLN A 40 -43.21 -14.91 18.78
N THR A 41 -42.37 -13.89 18.58
CA THR A 41 -42.02 -13.33 17.25
C THR A 41 -41.24 -12.01 17.39
N ARG A 42 -40.33 -11.78 16.43
CA ARG A 42 -39.61 -10.51 16.14
C ARG A 42 -38.55 -10.07 17.16
N ARG A 43 -37.34 -10.61 17.07
CA ARG A 43 -36.15 -9.83 17.41
C ARG A 43 -35.82 -8.89 16.25
N CYS A 44 -36.31 -7.66 16.38
CA CYS A 44 -35.80 -6.50 15.70
C CYS A 44 -34.30 -6.36 16.05
N LEU A 45 -33.43 -6.32 15.03
CA LEU A 45 -32.02 -5.98 15.17
C LEU A 45 -31.91 -4.47 15.43
N THR A 46 -32.25 -4.03 16.65
CA THR A 46 -32.01 -2.67 17.11
C THR A 46 -31.41 -2.74 18.51
N GLY A 47 -30.12 -2.42 18.62
CA GLY A 47 -29.44 -2.22 19.91
C GLY A 47 -28.13 -2.97 20.04
N ARG A 48 -27.10 -2.65 19.24
CA ARG A 48 -25.71 -2.80 19.69
C ARG A 48 -25.30 -1.46 20.30
N SER A 49 -25.52 -1.32 21.61
CA SER A 49 -24.66 -0.45 22.43
C SER A 49 -23.45 -1.27 22.81
N SER A 50 -22.39 -1.28 22.00
CA SER A 50 -21.15 -1.96 22.36
C SER A 50 -20.00 -0.96 22.38
N PHE A 51 -20.10 -0.01 23.31
CA PHE A 51 -18.94 0.69 23.86
C PHE A 51 -18.63 0.21 25.29
N ASP A 52 -19.14 -0.95 25.68
CA ASP A 52 -18.63 -1.64 26.86
C ASP A 52 -17.26 -2.23 26.49
N LEU A 53 -16.21 -1.50 26.85
CA LEU A 53 -14.90 -2.12 27.00
C LEU A 53 -15.08 -3.32 27.93
N PRO A 54 -14.63 -4.52 27.56
CA PRO A 54 -14.77 -5.70 28.42
C PRO A 54 -14.24 -5.38 29.82
N ASP A 55 -14.98 -5.77 30.87
CA ASP A 55 -14.55 -5.55 32.26
C ASP A 55 -13.14 -6.14 32.41
N PRO A 56 -12.12 -5.33 32.76
CA PRO A 56 -10.74 -5.81 32.89
C PRO A 56 -10.58 -6.90 33.96
N ARG A 57 -11.60 -7.11 34.82
CA ARG A 57 -11.66 -8.19 35.82
C ARG A 57 -12.36 -9.45 35.32
N SER A 58 -13.03 -9.40 34.17
CA SER A 58 -13.54 -10.59 33.49
C SER A 58 -12.38 -11.23 32.71
N THR A 59 -11.54 -11.96 33.43
CA THR A 59 -10.39 -12.68 32.86
C THR A 59 -10.82 -13.57 31.69
N MET A 60 -12.06 -14.07 31.66
CA MET A 60 -12.52 -14.92 30.56
C MET A 60 -12.73 -14.22 29.21
N SER A 61 -13.29 -13.01 29.08
CA SER A 61 -13.62 -12.49 27.73
C SER A 61 -12.45 -11.79 27.04
N TYR A 62 -11.56 -11.16 27.81
CA TYR A 62 -10.34 -10.53 27.29
C TYR A 62 -9.23 -11.56 27.07
N GLN A 63 -9.06 -12.54 27.99
CA GLN A 63 -8.12 -13.64 27.76
C GLN A 63 -8.63 -14.63 26.72
N SER A 64 -9.93 -14.89 26.56
CA SER A 64 -10.40 -15.75 25.45
C SER A 64 -10.21 -15.11 24.07
N SER A 65 -10.20 -13.76 23.99
CA SER A 65 -9.87 -13.04 22.74
C SER A 65 -8.36 -12.88 22.50
N LEU A 66 -7.56 -12.96 23.56
CA LEU A 66 -6.08 -12.92 23.51
C LEU A 66 -5.42 -14.29 23.62
N GLU A 67 -6.20 -15.36 23.79
CA GLU A 67 -5.77 -16.74 23.69
C GLU A 67 -5.43 -17.03 22.22
N TYR A 68 -4.27 -16.53 21.83
CA TYR A 68 -3.43 -16.94 20.72
C TYR A 68 -2.89 -18.37 20.96
N THR A 69 -3.73 -19.24 21.54
CA THR A 69 -3.51 -20.66 21.84
C THR A 69 -4.37 -21.56 20.95
N SER A 70 -5.03 -20.98 19.95
CA SER A 70 -5.52 -21.75 18.81
C SER A 70 -4.31 -22.38 18.12
N LYS A 71 -4.19 -23.71 18.20
CA LYS A 71 -3.28 -24.52 17.36
C LYS A 71 -3.54 -24.33 15.84
N LYS A 72 -4.58 -23.57 15.47
CA LYS A 72 -5.03 -23.33 14.11
C LYS A 72 -4.31 -22.12 13.51
N TRP A 73 -3.90 -22.25 12.26
CA TRP A 73 -3.22 -21.20 11.52
C TRP A 73 -4.15 -19.99 11.29
N ASN A 74 -3.75 -18.82 11.79
CA ASN A 74 -4.49 -17.56 11.65
C ASN A 74 -3.51 -16.44 11.23
N PRO A 75 -3.28 -16.25 9.93
CA PRO A 75 -2.35 -15.24 9.43
C PRO A 75 -2.99 -13.85 9.39
N GLN A 76 -2.16 -12.81 9.45
CA GLN A 76 -2.57 -11.45 9.10
C GLN A 76 -2.91 -11.35 7.60
N LEU A 77 -3.97 -10.61 7.28
CA LEU A 77 -4.46 -10.45 5.91
C LEU A 77 -3.70 -9.34 5.18
N SER A 78 -3.61 -8.14 5.75
CA SER A 78 -2.80 -7.03 5.28
C SER A 78 -1.32 -7.35 5.42
N LYS A 79 -0.52 -6.74 4.54
CA LYS A 79 0.86 -7.17 4.27
C LYS A 79 1.85 -6.10 4.71
N ILE A 80 3.05 -6.53 5.09
CA ILE A 80 4.14 -5.64 5.47
C ILE A 80 5.15 -5.59 4.34
N VAL A 81 5.36 -4.39 3.82
CA VAL A 81 6.52 -4.03 2.99
C VAL A 81 7.60 -3.49 3.91
N ALA A 82 8.82 -4.03 3.86
CA ALA A 82 9.92 -3.51 4.66
C ALA A 82 11.12 -3.18 3.78
N THR A 83 11.65 -1.98 3.97
CA THR A 83 12.88 -1.53 3.30
C THR A 83 14.07 -2.19 3.98
N ILE A 84 14.89 -2.88 3.19
CA ILE A 84 16.11 -3.53 3.70
C ILE A 84 17.32 -2.65 3.41
N GLY A 85 18.21 -2.54 4.40
CA GLY A 85 19.37 -1.66 4.38
C GLY A 85 20.44 -2.12 5.38
N PRO A 86 21.42 -1.25 5.69
CA PRO A 86 22.61 -1.62 6.48
C PRO A 86 22.33 -2.33 7.81
N THR A 87 21.24 -1.98 8.52
CA THR A 87 20.91 -2.59 9.81
C THR A 87 20.14 -3.91 9.70
N SER A 88 19.69 -4.29 8.49
CA SER A 88 18.75 -5.40 8.26
C SER A 88 19.17 -6.37 7.15
N GLU A 89 20.18 -6.05 6.35
CA GLU A 89 20.59 -6.84 5.18
C GLU A 89 21.38 -8.11 5.51
N GLN A 90 21.94 -8.20 6.72
CA GLN A 90 22.68 -9.39 7.16
C GLN A 90 21.73 -10.57 7.40
N LEU A 91 22.14 -11.75 6.95
CA LEU A 91 21.29 -12.95 6.91
C LEU A 91 20.58 -13.28 8.24
N PRO A 92 21.22 -13.23 9.43
CA PRO A 92 20.53 -13.53 10.68
C PRO A 92 19.36 -12.57 10.95
N VAL A 93 19.59 -11.26 10.75
CA VAL A 93 18.58 -10.23 10.99
C VAL A 93 17.46 -10.32 9.95
N LEU A 94 17.81 -10.49 8.67
CA LEU A 94 16.82 -10.63 7.60
C LEU A 94 15.92 -11.86 7.80
N LYS A 95 16.48 -12.98 8.27
CA LYS A 95 15.68 -14.17 8.62
C LYS A 95 14.65 -13.84 9.70
N ASP A 96 15.03 -13.08 10.72
CA ASP A 96 14.13 -12.72 11.80
C ASP A 96 13.09 -11.68 11.38
N ILE A 97 13.43 -10.74 10.49
CA ILE A 97 12.48 -9.84 9.83
C ILE A 97 11.43 -10.61 9.01
N VAL A 98 11.89 -11.56 8.18
CA VAL A 98 11.00 -12.43 7.37
C VAL A 98 10.05 -13.23 8.28
N ARG A 99 10.57 -13.82 9.36
CA ARG A 99 9.76 -14.56 10.35
C ARG A 99 8.75 -13.68 11.05
N SER A 100 9.14 -12.44 11.37
CA SER A 100 8.32 -11.50 12.13
C SER A 100 7.09 -11.02 11.35
N GLY A 101 7.16 -10.94 10.02
CA GLY A 101 5.99 -10.55 9.25
C GLY A 101 6.23 -10.00 7.85
N MET A 102 7.47 -9.71 7.45
CA MET A 102 7.74 -9.14 6.13
C MET A 102 7.23 -10.05 4.99
N ARG A 103 6.57 -9.45 4.00
CA ARG A 103 6.07 -10.15 2.79
C ARG A 103 6.67 -9.62 1.51
N VAL A 104 7.00 -8.32 1.50
CA VAL A 104 7.66 -7.66 0.38
C VAL A 104 8.93 -7.00 0.89
N MET A 105 10.07 -7.35 0.29
CA MET A 105 11.33 -6.67 0.50
C MET A 105 11.41 -5.48 -0.45
N ARG A 106 11.45 -4.27 0.09
CA ARG A 106 11.70 -3.05 -0.67
C ARG A 106 13.20 -2.80 -0.78
N LEU A 107 13.66 -2.58 -2.00
CA LEU A 107 15.01 -2.12 -2.34
C LEU A 107 14.92 -0.65 -2.79
N ASN A 108 15.54 0.26 -2.04
CA ASN A 108 15.55 1.68 -2.38
C ASN A 108 16.76 2.04 -3.26
N PHE A 109 16.53 2.23 -4.56
CA PHE A 109 17.59 2.49 -5.54
C PHE A 109 18.07 3.95 -5.57
N SER A 110 17.48 4.84 -4.78
CA SER A 110 18.06 6.17 -4.52
C SER A 110 19.41 6.10 -3.80
N HIS A 111 19.70 5.00 -3.11
CA HIS A 111 20.92 4.82 -2.33
C HIS A 111 21.64 3.48 -2.55
N ALA A 112 20.91 2.42 -2.89
CA ALA A 112 21.49 1.09 -2.98
C ALA A 112 22.51 0.97 -4.12
N THR A 113 23.66 0.35 -3.82
CA THR A 113 24.60 -0.08 -4.86
C THR A 113 24.22 -1.47 -5.38
N VAL A 114 24.78 -1.85 -6.52
CA VAL A 114 24.60 -3.19 -7.11
C VAL A 114 25.02 -4.27 -6.11
N GLU A 115 26.15 -4.11 -5.44
CA GLU A 115 26.67 -5.09 -4.47
C GLU A 115 25.73 -5.27 -3.27
N GLU A 116 25.15 -4.18 -2.77
CA GLU A 116 24.17 -4.22 -1.70
C GLU A 116 22.89 -4.95 -2.13
N VAL A 117 22.42 -4.70 -3.36
CA VAL A 117 21.24 -5.38 -3.91
C VAL A 117 21.48 -6.88 -4.04
N GLU A 118 22.64 -7.29 -4.59
CA GLU A 118 23.01 -8.72 -4.68
C GLU A 118 23.01 -9.41 -3.31
N LEU A 119 23.59 -8.76 -2.29
CA LEU A 119 23.61 -9.28 -0.93
C LEU A 119 22.19 -9.46 -0.37
N ARG A 120 21.34 -8.44 -0.53
CA ARG A 120 19.95 -8.45 -0.04
C ARG A 120 19.13 -9.54 -0.74
N MET A 121 19.27 -9.66 -2.06
CA MET A 121 18.60 -10.71 -2.86
C MET A 121 19.05 -12.11 -2.45
N LYS A 122 20.36 -12.32 -2.31
CA LYS A 122 20.93 -13.59 -1.83
C LYS A 122 20.38 -13.96 -0.45
N ASN A 123 20.40 -13.01 0.48
CA ASN A 123 19.97 -13.26 1.85
C ASN A 123 18.45 -13.45 1.96
N LEU A 124 17.64 -12.77 1.13
CA LEU A 124 16.20 -13.00 1.05
C LEU A 124 15.91 -14.41 0.56
N LYS A 125 16.57 -14.86 -0.52
CA LYS A 125 16.43 -16.23 -1.06
C LYS A 125 16.77 -17.28 0.01
N ALA A 126 17.83 -17.05 0.79
CA ALA A 126 18.25 -17.92 1.90
C ALA A 126 17.37 -17.86 3.16
N SER A 127 16.39 -16.95 3.22
CA SER A 127 15.46 -16.83 4.34
C SER A 127 14.25 -17.74 4.16
N LYS A 128 13.91 -18.54 5.18
CA LYS A 128 12.71 -19.39 5.18
C LYS A 128 11.49 -18.56 5.61
N GLY A 129 10.34 -18.76 4.96
CA GLY A 129 9.11 -18.01 5.24
C GLY A 129 8.36 -18.60 6.44
N ARG A 130 7.35 -17.88 6.96
CA ARG A 130 6.58 -18.31 8.14
C ARG A 130 5.90 -19.68 7.99
N HIS A 131 5.57 -20.10 6.76
CA HIS A 131 5.03 -21.45 6.50
C HIS A 131 6.02 -22.56 6.90
N SER A 132 7.34 -22.31 6.92
CA SER A 132 8.32 -23.30 7.37
C SER A 132 8.24 -23.58 8.88
N LEU A 133 7.49 -22.77 9.63
CA LEU A 133 7.24 -22.97 11.07
C LEU A 133 6.01 -23.84 11.35
N LEU A 134 5.19 -24.10 10.33
CA LEU A 134 3.94 -24.85 10.46
C LEU A 134 4.10 -26.34 10.16
N VAL A 135 5.21 -26.73 9.54
CA VAL A 135 5.55 -28.13 9.23
C VAL A 135 6.24 -28.76 10.44
N LYS A 136 5.72 -29.89 10.93
CA LYS A 136 6.34 -30.70 12.00
C LYS A 136 7.11 -31.88 11.39
N GLY A 137 8.41 -32.01 11.70
CA GLY A 137 9.21 -33.22 11.39
C GLY A 137 10.58 -32.93 10.74
N ASP A 138 11.48 -33.93 10.82
CA ASP A 138 12.87 -33.90 10.32
C ASP A 138 13.00 -33.91 8.78
N GLU A 139 11.89 -34.13 8.03
CA GLU A 139 11.86 -34.10 6.56
C GLU A 139 12.07 -32.69 5.97
N VAL A 140 12.07 -31.65 6.81
CA VAL A 140 12.42 -30.27 6.45
C VAL A 140 13.92 -30.09 6.24
N GLU A 141 14.76 -30.99 6.78
CA GLU A 141 16.21 -30.94 6.58
C GLU A 141 16.67 -31.65 5.30
N ALA A 142 15.98 -32.70 4.85
CA ALA A 142 16.30 -33.38 3.58
C ALA A 142 15.97 -32.53 2.34
N SER A 143 15.10 -31.52 2.48
CA SER A 143 14.73 -30.56 1.42
C SER A 143 15.59 -29.29 1.43
N THR A 144 16.79 -29.34 2.04
CA THR A 144 17.74 -28.20 2.13
C THR A 144 18.66 -28.06 0.92
N GLY A 145 18.50 -28.87 -0.12
CA GLY A 145 19.10 -28.63 -1.44
C GLY A 145 18.47 -27.42 -2.14
N GLU A 146 19.02 -27.06 -3.31
CA GLU A 146 18.53 -25.98 -4.19
C GLU A 146 17.01 -26.05 -4.50
N SER A 147 16.39 -27.22 -4.32
CA SER A 147 14.93 -27.44 -4.36
C SER A 147 14.13 -26.71 -3.25
N SER A 148 14.76 -26.11 -2.24
CA SER A 148 14.06 -25.25 -1.26
C SER A 148 13.52 -23.92 -1.84
N ILE A 149 13.85 -23.61 -3.09
CA ILE A 149 13.31 -22.48 -3.86
C ILE A 149 11.78 -22.52 -3.99
N HIS A 150 11.15 -23.71 -3.99
CA HIS A 150 9.69 -23.86 -4.17
C HIS A 150 8.84 -23.23 -3.05
N LYS A 151 9.46 -22.76 -1.96
CA LYS A 151 8.76 -22.20 -0.79
C LYS A 151 8.99 -20.69 -0.63
N ASN A 152 9.88 -20.11 -1.45
CA ASN A 152 10.33 -18.73 -1.65
C ASN A 152 9.30 -17.61 -1.95
N VAL A 153 8.04 -17.64 -1.52
CA VAL A 153 7.02 -16.72 -2.12
C VAL A 153 7.10 -15.24 -1.69
N ARG A 154 8.17 -14.76 -1.04
CA ARG A 154 8.27 -13.31 -0.71
C ARG A 154 8.60 -12.52 -1.95
N ALA A 155 8.01 -11.34 -2.06
CA ALA A 155 8.21 -10.50 -3.21
C ALA A 155 9.33 -9.47 -3.02
N VAL A 156 9.84 -8.97 -4.13
CA VAL A 156 10.84 -7.90 -4.19
C VAL A 156 10.24 -6.71 -4.93
N LEU A 157 10.29 -5.55 -4.30
CA LEU A 157 9.85 -4.28 -4.84
C LEU A 157 11.07 -3.37 -5.05
N LEU A 158 11.35 -3.04 -6.31
CA LEU A 158 12.35 -2.05 -6.69
C LEU A 158 11.71 -0.66 -6.58
N ASP A 159 12.21 0.19 -5.70
CA ASP A 159 11.75 1.58 -5.59
C ASP A 159 12.74 2.49 -6.32
N THR A 160 12.25 3.09 -7.40
CA THR A 160 13.01 3.97 -8.30
C THR A 160 13.37 5.28 -7.61
N ARG A 161 14.43 5.93 -8.07
CA ARG A 161 14.75 7.27 -7.56
C ARG A 161 13.76 8.30 -8.08
N GLY A 162 13.39 8.19 -9.35
CA GLY A 162 12.52 9.12 -10.03
C GLY A 162 13.20 10.43 -10.43
N PRO A 163 12.47 11.27 -11.17
CA PRO A 163 12.94 12.58 -11.61
C PRO A 163 12.84 13.60 -10.46
N GLU A 164 13.86 13.64 -9.61
CA GLU A 164 13.97 14.64 -8.54
C GLU A 164 14.64 15.93 -9.06
N VAL A 165 14.17 17.09 -8.57
CA VAL A 165 14.90 18.36 -8.70
C VAL A 165 15.80 18.54 -7.48
N ARG A 166 17.02 19.01 -7.70
CA ARG A 166 18.04 19.20 -6.67
C ARG A 166 18.79 20.51 -6.81
N SER A 167 19.34 20.95 -5.68
CA SER A 167 20.26 22.08 -5.66
C SER A 167 21.65 21.71 -6.16
N GLY A 168 22.47 22.73 -6.45
CA GLY A 168 23.88 22.56 -6.75
C GLY A 168 24.72 22.18 -5.53
N LYS A 169 26.01 22.03 -5.77
CA LYS A 169 27.00 21.90 -4.72
C LYS A 169 27.33 23.30 -4.16
N LEU A 170 27.42 23.39 -2.84
CA LEU A 170 27.77 24.64 -2.17
C LEU A 170 29.22 25.04 -2.45
N ALA A 171 29.44 26.35 -2.58
CA ALA A 171 30.74 26.94 -2.80
C ALA A 171 31.71 26.56 -1.66
N GLY A 172 32.87 26.02 -2.03
CA GLY A 172 33.91 25.61 -1.07
C GLY A 172 33.66 24.26 -0.38
N ASP A 173 32.55 23.57 -0.66
CA ASP A 173 32.30 22.24 -0.10
C ASP A 173 33.28 21.22 -0.70
N THR A 174 34.16 20.68 0.13
CA THR A 174 35.09 19.60 -0.25
C THR A 174 34.74 18.28 0.42
N SER A 175 33.94 18.32 1.49
CA SER A 175 33.60 17.19 2.34
C SER A 175 32.27 16.52 1.95
N GLY A 176 31.44 17.20 1.18
CA GLY A 176 30.06 16.83 0.89
C GLY A 176 29.12 17.04 2.09
N LYS A 177 29.61 17.71 3.15
CA LYS A 177 28.91 17.87 4.43
C LYS A 177 28.79 19.33 4.86
N GLU A 178 29.35 20.26 4.09
CA GLU A 178 29.18 21.68 4.39
C GLU A 178 27.69 22.07 4.26
N THR A 179 27.29 23.01 5.10
CA THR A 179 25.97 23.63 5.07
C THR A 179 26.11 25.14 4.97
N VAL A 180 25.09 25.80 4.44
CA VAL A 180 24.99 27.26 4.48
C VAL A 180 23.65 27.65 5.08
N ASN A 181 23.65 28.71 5.90
CA ASN A 181 22.43 29.22 6.52
C ASN A 181 21.72 30.20 5.58
N ILE A 182 20.43 29.98 5.35
CA ILE A 182 19.53 30.93 4.70
C ILE A 182 18.75 31.62 5.81
N GLU A 183 18.73 32.95 5.82
CA GLU A 183 18.04 33.73 6.84
C GLU A 183 16.63 34.14 6.39
N ALA A 184 15.66 34.11 7.31
CA ALA A 184 14.31 34.58 7.04
C ALA A 184 14.30 36.03 6.52
N GLY A 185 13.50 36.28 5.47
CA GLY A 185 13.41 37.56 4.78
C GLY A 185 14.55 37.84 3.80
N SER A 186 15.58 37.01 3.73
CA SER A 186 16.64 37.16 2.73
C SER A 186 16.12 36.83 1.31
N THR A 187 16.74 37.47 0.32
CA THR A 187 16.47 37.16 -1.09
C THR A 187 17.37 36.02 -1.54
N VAL A 188 16.77 34.99 -2.13
CA VAL A 188 17.48 33.85 -2.71
C VAL A 188 17.13 33.77 -4.18
N ALA A 189 18.14 33.86 -5.04
CA ALA A 189 18.03 33.68 -6.47
C ALA A 189 18.28 32.21 -6.82
N LEU A 190 17.27 31.58 -7.41
CA LEU A 190 17.34 30.24 -7.96
C LEU A 190 17.84 30.32 -9.41
N ARG A 191 19.03 29.79 -9.63
CA ARG A 191 19.77 29.83 -10.89
C ARG A 191 19.70 28.47 -11.56
N THR A 192 19.65 28.43 -12.89
CA THR A 192 19.69 27.16 -13.65
C THR A 192 20.88 27.07 -14.60
N THR A 193 21.81 28.03 -14.53
CA THR A 193 23.03 28.05 -15.34
C THR A 193 24.18 27.31 -14.65
N ASP A 194 24.98 26.59 -15.43
CA ASP A 194 26.04 25.72 -14.90
C ASP A 194 27.13 26.46 -14.10
N GLU A 195 27.27 27.77 -14.26
CA GLU A 195 28.17 28.61 -13.46
C GLU A 195 27.96 28.44 -11.96
N TYR A 196 26.70 28.26 -11.51
CA TYR A 196 26.35 28.14 -10.10
C TYR A 196 26.33 26.68 -9.61
N ARG A 197 26.45 25.70 -10.52
CA ARG A 197 26.27 24.27 -10.22
C ARG A 197 27.21 23.77 -9.13
N GLU A 198 28.46 24.24 -9.14
CA GLU A 198 29.49 23.86 -8.17
C GLU A 198 29.91 25.03 -7.26
N ASN A 199 29.16 26.14 -7.30
CA ASN A 199 29.46 27.38 -6.60
C ASN A 199 28.19 28.02 -5.99
N SER A 200 27.26 27.18 -5.51
CA SER A 200 26.01 27.66 -4.90
C SER A 200 26.26 28.33 -3.54
N THR A 201 25.54 29.40 -3.25
CA THR A 201 25.66 30.17 -1.98
C THR A 201 24.28 30.39 -1.36
N ALA A 202 24.20 31.02 -0.19
CA ALA A 202 22.92 31.38 0.43
C ALA A 202 22.07 32.32 -0.44
N SER A 203 22.70 33.17 -1.28
CA SER A 203 21.99 34.13 -2.13
C SER A 203 21.73 33.62 -3.55
N ASP A 204 22.58 32.72 -4.05
CA ASP A 204 22.49 32.19 -5.42
C ASP A 204 22.61 30.67 -5.38
N LEU A 205 21.46 29.99 -5.45
CA LEU A 205 21.36 28.53 -5.44
C LEU A 205 21.15 28.02 -6.85
N PHE A 206 22.00 27.12 -7.31
CA PHE A 206 21.73 26.37 -8.53
C PHE A 206 20.60 25.37 -8.31
N ILE A 207 19.74 25.18 -9.31
CA ILE A 207 18.65 24.21 -9.38
C ILE A 207 18.78 23.46 -10.71
N ASP A 208 18.80 22.13 -10.67
CA ASP A 208 19.02 21.27 -11.84
C ASP A 208 17.79 21.07 -12.75
N TYR A 209 16.90 22.07 -12.80
CA TYR A 209 15.73 22.09 -13.66
C TYR A 209 15.74 23.32 -14.58
N PRO A 210 16.29 23.23 -15.81
CA PRO A 210 16.44 24.37 -16.74
C PRO A 210 15.15 25.15 -17.05
N LYS A 211 13.99 24.52 -16.89
CA LYS A 211 12.67 25.10 -17.17
C LYS A 211 11.99 25.68 -15.93
N LEU A 212 12.70 25.85 -14.81
CA LEU A 212 12.19 26.36 -13.53
C LEU A 212 11.36 27.64 -13.67
N ALA A 213 11.87 28.67 -14.37
CA ALA A 213 11.16 29.94 -14.55
C ALA A 213 9.91 29.84 -15.44
N LYS A 214 9.66 28.70 -16.12
CA LYS A 214 8.44 28.49 -16.92
C LYS A 214 7.29 27.95 -16.07
N CYS A 215 7.57 27.22 -14.99
CA CYS A 215 6.55 26.57 -14.17
C CYS A 215 6.27 27.30 -12.84
N LEU A 216 7.07 28.33 -12.51
CA LEU A 216 6.91 29.12 -11.28
C LEU A 216 6.38 30.52 -11.58
N VAL A 217 5.40 30.95 -10.77
CA VAL A 217 4.84 32.31 -10.79
C VAL A 217 4.92 32.95 -9.40
N PRO A 218 4.90 34.29 -9.31
CA PRO A 218 4.90 34.99 -8.02
C PRO A 218 3.83 34.46 -7.05
N GLY A 219 4.22 34.26 -5.80
CA GLY A 219 3.40 33.70 -4.73
C GLY A 219 3.50 32.19 -4.56
N MET A 220 4.03 31.46 -5.54
CA MET A 220 4.31 30.02 -5.40
C MET A 220 5.40 29.75 -4.36
N LYS A 221 5.43 28.53 -3.84
CA LYS A 221 6.45 28.07 -2.89
C LYS A 221 7.50 27.24 -3.60
N VAL A 222 8.74 27.37 -3.14
CA VAL A 222 9.85 26.44 -3.42
C VAL A 222 10.34 25.94 -2.09
N LEU A 223 10.39 24.63 -1.94
CA LEU A 223 10.73 23.97 -0.68
C LEU A 223 12.09 23.30 -0.85
N LEU A 224 13.03 23.59 0.04
CA LEU A 224 14.38 23.04 0.00
C LEU A 224 14.59 22.07 1.16
N ASP A 225 15.34 21.01 0.88
CA ASP A 225 15.74 19.96 1.83
C ASP A 225 14.54 19.38 2.61
N ASP A 226 13.64 18.72 1.88
CA ASP A 226 12.42 18.08 2.42
C ASP A 226 11.50 19.08 3.16
N GLY A 227 11.48 20.34 2.72
CA GLY A 227 10.64 21.40 3.28
C GLY A 227 11.22 22.08 4.53
N ALA A 228 12.50 21.85 4.86
CA ALA A 228 13.17 22.53 5.96
C ALA A 228 13.26 24.06 5.74
N ILE A 229 13.40 24.50 4.49
CA ILE A 229 13.41 25.92 4.11
C ILE A 229 12.31 26.16 3.09
N ILE A 230 11.48 27.15 3.36
CA ILE A 230 10.37 27.57 2.50
C ILE A 230 10.76 28.90 1.87
N LEU A 231 10.73 28.95 0.54
CA LEU A 231 10.93 30.14 -0.25
C LEU A 231 9.60 30.55 -0.92
N THR A 232 9.28 31.84 -0.91
CA THR A 232 8.17 32.40 -1.70
C THR A 232 8.72 33.05 -2.95
N VAL A 233 8.23 32.64 -4.12
CA VAL A 233 8.58 33.25 -5.40
C VAL A 233 8.08 34.70 -5.43
N THR A 234 8.99 35.64 -5.66
CA THR A 234 8.66 37.06 -5.83
C THR A 234 8.64 37.45 -7.30
N GLU A 235 9.54 36.88 -8.10
CA GLU A 235 9.65 37.14 -9.53
C GLU A 235 10.23 35.92 -10.25
N ALA A 236 9.79 35.67 -11.48
CA ALA A 236 10.35 34.65 -12.35
C ALA A 236 10.63 35.26 -13.73
N GLU A 237 11.82 35.01 -14.28
CA GLU A 237 12.20 35.47 -15.62
C GLU A 237 11.57 34.60 -16.72
N ALA A 238 10.23 34.52 -16.72
CA ALA A 238 9.46 33.71 -17.65
C ALA A 238 9.76 34.13 -19.10
N GLY A 239 10.08 33.16 -19.95
CA GLY A 239 10.38 33.37 -21.37
C GLY A 239 11.88 33.44 -21.71
N LYS A 240 12.78 33.49 -20.72
CA LYS A 240 14.22 33.27 -20.94
C LYS A 240 14.56 31.79 -20.86
N GLU A 241 15.39 31.31 -21.77
CA GLU A 241 16.05 30.02 -21.60
C GLU A 241 16.99 30.12 -20.39
N ASN A 242 16.86 29.19 -19.42
CA ASN A 242 17.56 29.26 -18.13
C ASN A 242 17.28 30.53 -17.29
N GLY A 243 16.05 31.06 -17.38
CA GLY A 243 15.61 32.20 -16.57
C GLY A 243 15.75 31.94 -15.07
N SER A 244 16.23 32.95 -14.33
CA SER A 244 16.33 32.85 -12.88
C SER A 244 14.96 33.06 -12.21
N VAL A 245 14.80 32.50 -11.02
CA VAL A 245 13.63 32.74 -10.15
C VAL A 245 14.10 33.39 -8.86
N TYR A 246 13.53 34.54 -8.54
CA TYR A 246 13.82 35.28 -7.32
C TYR A 246 12.79 34.94 -6.26
N THR A 247 13.27 34.76 -5.04
CA THR A 247 12.43 34.33 -3.93
C THR A 247 12.80 35.09 -2.66
N THR A 248 11.90 35.06 -1.68
CA THR A 248 12.16 35.47 -0.30
C THR A 248 12.03 34.27 0.62
N ALA A 249 12.99 34.08 1.52
CA ALA A 249 12.93 33.02 2.51
C ALA A 249 11.86 33.32 3.58
N ASP A 250 10.91 32.40 3.77
CA ASP A 250 9.86 32.54 4.77
C ASP A 250 10.37 32.20 6.18
N ASN A 251 11.41 31.36 6.28
CA ASN A 251 12.03 30.93 7.52
C ASN A 251 13.55 30.79 7.37
N SER A 252 14.27 30.85 8.49
CA SER A 252 15.70 30.52 8.51
C SER A 252 15.91 29.00 8.54
N GLY A 253 17.00 28.53 7.97
CA GLY A 253 17.39 27.13 8.02
C GLY A 253 18.71 26.85 7.30
N GLU A 254 19.31 25.71 7.61
CA GLU A 254 20.54 25.24 6.95
C GLU A 254 20.20 24.41 5.72
N ILE A 255 20.86 24.71 4.60
CA ILE A 255 20.81 23.89 3.39
C ILE A 255 22.15 23.19 3.18
N ARG A 256 22.09 21.92 2.78
CA ARG A 256 23.24 21.11 2.37
C ARG A 256 23.44 21.12 0.85
N SER A 257 24.63 20.74 0.40
CA SER A 257 24.90 20.48 -1.02
C SER A 257 23.95 19.43 -1.60
N ARG A 258 23.47 19.65 -2.83
CA ARG A 258 22.63 18.71 -3.59
C ARG A 258 21.34 18.29 -2.86
N ALA A 259 20.79 19.22 -2.07
CA ALA A 259 19.53 19.08 -1.36
C ALA A 259 18.36 18.88 -2.34
N GLY A 260 17.32 18.15 -1.91
CA GLY A 260 16.08 18.03 -2.66
C GLY A 260 15.37 19.37 -2.79
N VAL A 261 14.71 19.58 -3.92
CA VAL A 261 13.93 20.78 -4.23
C VAL A 261 12.53 20.33 -4.65
N ASN A 262 11.54 20.76 -3.90
CA ASN A 262 10.13 20.50 -4.16
C ASN A 262 9.47 21.78 -4.69
N LEU A 263 8.57 21.61 -5.66
CA LEU A 263 7.90 22.70 -6.37
C LEU A 263 6.37 22.56 -6.23
N PRO A 264 5.80 22.74 -5.02
CA PRO A 264 4.37 22.53 -4.77
C PRO A 264 3.47 23.24 -5.77
N GLY A 265 2.64 22.45 -6.45
CA GLY A 265 1.64 22.93 -7.41
C GLY A 265 2.21 23.37 -8.77
N ALA A 266 3.52 23.23 -9.00
CA ALA A 266 4.09 23.41 -10.33
C ALA A 266 3.80 22.19 -11.22
N GLU A 267 3.37 22.44 -12.46
CA GLU A 267 3.36 21.41 -13.50
C GLU A 267 4.75 21.36 -14.13
N THR A 268 5.50 20.29 -13.84
CA THR A 268 6.83 20.08 -14.41
C THR A 268 6.74 19.14 -15.61
N ASP A 269 7.69 19.29 -16.54
CA ASP A 269 7.83 18.42 -17.72
C ASP A 269 9.01 17.46 -17.58
N LEU A 270 9.26 17.04 -16.33
CA LEU A 270 10.24 16.02 -16.03
C LEU A 270 9.78 14.68 -16.63
N PRO A 271 10.71 13.89 -17.18
CA PRO A 271 10.37 12.58 -17.76
C PRO A 271 9.89 11.63 -16.66
N ALA A 272 9.05 10.65 -17.01
CA ALA A 272 8.57 9.66 -16.04
C ALA A 272 9.68 8.79 -15.43
N MET A 273 10.78 8.63 -16.16
CA MET A 273 11.99 7.93 -15.73
C MET A 273 13.23 8.76 -16.04
N SER A 274 14.13 8.90 -15.06
CA SER A 274 15.49 9.35 -15.33
C SER A 274 16.31 8.28 -16.05
N GLU A 275 17.46 8.65 -16.61
CA GLU A 275 18.40 7.67 -17.18
C GLU A 275 18.89 6.65 -16.14
N LYS A 276 19.00 7.06 -14.87
CA LYS A 276 19.32 6.14 -13.79
C LYS A 276 18.17 5.14 -13.57
N ASP A 277 16.92 5.60 -13.57
CA ASP A 277 15.77 4.71 -13.37
C ASP A 277 15.68 3.65 -14.47
N LYS A 278 15.96 4.01 -15.72
CA LYS A 278 16.05 3.05 -16.84
C LYS A 278 17.08 1.96 -16.56
N ILE A 279 18.29 2.34 -16.17
CA ILE A 279 19.38 1.41 -15.80
C ILE A 279 18.94 0.50 -14.64
N ASP A 280 18.37 1.08 -13.59
CA ASP A 280 17.94 0.37 -12.39
C ASP A 280 16.81 -0.63 -12.70
N ILE A 281 15.81 -0.22 -13.50
CA ILE A 281 14.68 -1.07 -13.91
C ILE A 281 15.19 -2.26 -14.72
N LYS A 282 16.01 -2.02 -15.75
CA LYS A 282 16.58 -3.11 -16.56
C LYS A 282 17.41 -4.06 -15.69
N TYR A 283 18.26 -3.52 -14.80
CA TYR A 283 19.01 -4.34 -13.84
C TYR A 283 18.08 -5.14 -12.92
N GLY A 284 17.02 -4.53 -12.38
CA GLY A 284 16.02 -5.20 -11.55
C GLY A 284 15.34 -6.35 -12.27
N MET A 285 15.02 -6.20 -13.55
CA MET A 285 14.48 -7.28 -14.38
C MET A 285 15.45 -8.46 -14.48
N THR A 286 16.77 -8.24 -14.64
CA THR A 286 17.77 -9.34 -14.59
C THR A 286 17.79 -10.10 -13.25
N LYS A 287 17.22 -9.51 -12.19
CA LYS A 287 17.09 -10.11 -10.85
C LYS A 287 15.69 -10.64 -10.56
N ASP A 288 14.81 -10.61 -11.55
CA ASP A 288 13.43 -11.09 -11.48
C ASP A 288 12.59 -10.39 -10.40
N VAL A 289 12.80 -9.08 -10.19
CA VAL A 289 12.00 -8.28 -9.22
C VAL A 289 10.52 -8.28 -9.58
N ASP A 290 9.64 -8.29 -8.57
CA ASP A 290 8.22 -8.55 -8.77
C ASP A 290 7.42 -7.26 -9.00
N TYR A 291 7.89 -6.15 -8.43
CA TYR A 291 7.27 -4.84 -8.56
C TYR A 291 8.30 -3.75 -8.85
N VAL A 292 7.89 -2.73 -9.62
CA VAL A 292 8.57 -1.45 -9.75
C VAL A 292 7.69 -0.39 -9.09
N ALA A 293 8.15 0.18 -7.98
CA ALA A 293 7.54 1.36 -7.38
C ALA A 293 8.11 2.62 -8.05
N ALA A 294 7.29 3.23 -8.90
CA ALA A 294 7.66 4.35 -9.74
C ALA A 294 7.44 5.67 -9.01
N SER A 295 8.53 6.41 -8.77
CA SER A 295 8.55 7.66 -8.01
C SER A 295 8.03 8.84 -8.83
N PHE A 296 7.38 9.79 -8.16
CA PHE A 296 6.87 11.05 -8.72
C PHE A 296 5.98 10.89 -9.97
N ILE A 297 5.14 9.85 -10.04
CA ILE A 297 4.19 9.69 -11.14
C ILE A 297 3.19 10.85 -11.14
N GLN A 298 3.08 11.53 -12.28
CA GLN A 298 2.26 12.74 -12.42
C GLN A 298 1.01 12.55 -13.29
N ASN A 299 1.01 11.56 -14.18
CA ASN A 299 -0.07 11.30 -15.13
C ASN A 299 -0.01 9.86 -15.66
N ALA A 300 -1.07 9.46 -16.37
CA ALA A 300 -1.23 8.15 -16.98
C ALA A 300 -0.13 7.84 -18.02
N GLU A 301 0.31 8.83 -18.80
CA GLU A 301 1.30 8.62 -19.84
C GLU A 301 2.64 8.16 -19.27
N GLY A 302 3.07 8.73 -18.14
CA GLY A 302 4.28 8.28 -17.46
C GLY A 302 4.23 6.82 -17.01
N VAL A 303 3.05 6.30 -16.65
CA VAL A 303 2.88 4.87 -16.34
C VAL A 303 3.03 4.01 -17.59
N ARG A 304 2.45 4.45 -18.72
CA ARG A 304 2.58 3.76 -20.01
C ARG A 304 4.02 3.76 -20.53
N GLU A 305 4.74 4.88 -20.39
CA GLU A 305 6.15 4.99 -20.74
C GLU A 305 7.01 3.96 -19.98
N ILE A 306 6.78 3.81 -18.68
CA ILE A 306 7.48 2.81 -17.85
C ILE A 306 7.14 1.39 -18.32
N ARG A 307 5.87 1.11 -18.59
CA ARG A 307 5.42 -0.20 -19.06
C ARG A 307 6.06 -0.57 -20.40
N ALA A 308 6.01 0.33 -21.38
CA ALA A 308 6.63 0.15 -22.69
C ALA A 308 8.16 -0.03 -22.59
N TYR A 309 8.81 0.67 -21.67
CA TYR A 309 10.24 0.48 -21.43
C TYR A 309 10.56 -0.90 -20.86
N MET A 310 9.76 -1.41 -19.92
CA MET A 310 9.93 -2.78 -19.40
C MET A 310 9.66 -3.84 -20.46
N GLU A 311 8.67 -3.64 -21.33
CA GLU A 311 8.40 -4.52 -22.48
C GLU A 311 9.62 -4.59 -23.41
N ALA A 312 10.16 -3.43 -23.81
CA ALA A 312 11.37 -3.38 -24.62
C ALA A 312 12.59 -4.03 -23.93
N CYS A 313 12.75 -3.83 -22.62
CA CYS A 313 13.80 -4.50 -21.86
C CYS A 313 13.63 -6.03 -21.84
N ALA A 314 12.39 -6.53 -21.75
CA ALA A 314 12.13 -7.97 -21.79
C ALA A 314 12.48 -8.57 -23.16
N GLU A 315 12.15 -7.89 -24.25
CA GLU A 315 12.54 -8.31 -25.61
C GLU A 315 14.07 -8.38 -25.76
N GLU A 316 14.77 -7.34 -25.29
CA GLU A 316 16.25 -7.32 -25.30
C GLU A 316 16.84 -8.45 -24.45
N LEU A 317 16.35 -8.64 -23.24
CA LEU A 317 16.82 -9.70 -22.34
C LEU A 317 16.46 -11.09 -22.84
N GLU A 318 15.35 -11.27 -23.55
CA GLU A 318 14.99 -12.53 -24.21
C GLU A 318 15.98 -12.86 -25.32
N ALA A 319 16.33 -11.89 -26.17
CA ALA A 319 17.35 -12.05 -27.20
C ALA A 319 18.74 -12.38 -26.62
N GLU A 320 19.04 -11.90 -25.40
CA GLU A 320 20.27 -12.20 -24.65
C GLU A 320 20.22 -13.56 -23.92
N GLY A 321 19.06 -14.23 -23.86
CA GLY A 321 18.87 -15.47 -23.12
C GLY A 321 18.77 -15.27 -21.59
N HIS A 322 18.43 -14.07 -21.16
CA HIS A 322 18.25 -13.67 -19.76
C HIS A 322 16.79 -13.48 -19.34
N TRP A 323 15.84 -13.63 -20.28
CA TRP A 323 14.40 -13.59 -20.05
C TRP A 323 13.71 -14.67 -20.87
N GLU A 324 12.74 -15.38 -20.29
CA GLU A 324 11.98 -16.40 -21.02
C GLU A 324 10.78 -15.76 -21.72
N ALA A 325 10.47 -16.23 -22.93
CA ALA A 325 9.30 -15.81 -23.67
C ALA A 325 8.01 -16.02 -22.84
N GLY A 326 7.24 -14.96 -22.64
CA GLY A 326 6.02 -15.00 -21.82
C GLY A 326 6.26 -14.97 -20.31
N HIS A 327 7.50 -14.81 -19.83
CA HIS A 327 7.75 -14.59 -18.40
C HIS A 327 7.14 -13.24 -17.95
N PRO A 328 6.32 -13.21 -16.87
CA PRO A 328 5.60 -11.99 -16.49
C PRO A 328 6.51 -10.82 -16.13
N LEU A 329 6.21 -9.65 -16.69
CA LEU A 329 6.86 -8.39 -16.32
C LEU A 329 6.63 -8.03 -14.85
N PRO A 330 7.54 -7.27 -14.22
CA PRO A 330 7.25 -6.64 -12.92
C PRO A 330 5.99 -5.76 -12.99
N LEU A 331 5.21 -5.74 -11.91
CA LEU A 331 4.01 -4.90 -11.81
C LEU A 331 4.37 -3.48 -11.38
N ILE A 332 3.68 -2.48 -11.93
CA ILE A 332 3.93 -1.07 -11.63
C ILE A 332 3.09 -0.60 -10.43
N ILE A 333 3.76 -0.18 -9.36
CA ILE A 333 3.16 0.52 -8.23
C ILE A 333 3.47 2.01 -8.38
N SER A 334 2.49 2.81 -8.79
CA SER A 334 2.70 4.25 -8.95
C SER A 334 2.68 4.94 -7.59
N LYS A 335 3.76 5.67 -7.27
CA LYS A 335 3.87 6.44 -6.04
C LYS A 335 3.26 7.81 -6.24
N ILE A 336 2.24 8.14 -5.45
CA ILE A 336 1.58 9.44 -5.48
C ILE A 336 2.24 10.34 -4.45
N GLU A 337 3.10 11.23 -4.95
CA GLU A 337 4.03 12.04 -4.16
C GLU A 337 3.83 13.54 -4.41
N SER A 338 3.04 13.94 -5.41
CA SER A 338 2.92 15.32 -5.87
C SER A 338 1.46 15.77 -6.05
N VAL A 339 1.27 17.09 -6.12
CA VAL A 339 -0.03 17.69 -6.46
C VAL A 339 -0.54 17.23 -7.82
N SER A 340 0.35 17.10 -8.81
CA SER A 340 0.00 16.63 -10.15
C SER A 340 -0.50 15.18 -10.12
N GLY A 341 0.19 14.31 -9.36
CA GLY A 341 -0.23 12.93 -9.16
C GLY A 341 -1.62 12.82 -8.51
N LEU A 342 -1.95 13.68 -7.55
CA LEU A 342 -3.30 13.74 -6.96
C LEU A 342 -4.35 14.23 -7.96
N LYS A 343 -4.05 15.27 -8.75
CA LYS A 343 -4.98 15.84 -9.73
C LYS A 343 -5.35 14.85 -10.83
N HIS A 344 -4.41 14.00 -11.25
CA HIS A 344 -4.60 13.00 -12.31
C HIS A 344 -4.76 11.57 -11.76
N PHE A 345 -5.08 11.44 -10.47
CA PHE A 345 -5.05 10.17 -9.75
C PHE A 345 -5.88 9.07 -10.43
N ASP A 346 -7.11 9.36 -10.85
CA ASP A 346 -8.00 8.36 -11.45
C ASP A 346 -7.40 7.76 -12.74
N ALA A 347 -6.83 8.60 -13.59
CA ALA A 347 -6.19 8.16 -14.84
C ALA A 347 -4.88 7.39 -14.57
N ILE A 348 -4.12 7.79 -13.54
CA ILE A 348 -2.94 7.02 -13.09
C ILE A 348 -3.39 5.65 -12.59
N LEU A 349 -4.37 5.60 -11.70
CA LEU A 349 -4.91 4.37 -11.12
C LEU A 349 -5.39 3.41 -12.20
N GLU A 350 -6.00 3.89 -13.29
CA GLU A 350 -6.44 3.06 -14.42
C GLU A 350 -5.26 2.32 -15.10
N GLU A 351 -4.12 2.99 -15.28
CA GLU A 351 -2.93 2.44 -15.95
C GLU A 351 -1.98 1.65 -15.02
N SER A 352 -2.01 1.94 -13.71
CA SER A 352 -1.13 1.30 -12.73
C SER A 352 -1.61 -0.10 -12.33
N ASP A 353 -0.70 -0.97 -11.89
CA ASP A 353 -1.05 -2.26 -11.29
C ASP A 353 -1.37 -2.14 -9.79
N GLY A 354 -0.97 -1.04 -9.16
CA GLY A 354 -1.29 -0.65 -7.80
C GLY A 354 -0.78 0.74 -7.48
N ILE A 355 -1.09 1.23 -6.28
CA ILE A 355 -0.74 2.58 -5.83
C ILE A 355 0.06 2.52 -4.53
N MET A 356 1.02 3.43 -4.38
CA MET A 356 1.63 3.74 -3.09
C MET A 356 1.29 5.17 -2.68
N VAL A 357 0.64 5.32 -1.53
CA VAL A 357 0.45 6.61 -0.85
C VAL A 357 1.76 6.96 -0.15
N ALA A 358 2.63 7.68 -0.84
CA ALA A 358 3.97 8.00 -0.39
C ALA A 358 3.97 9.34 0.38
N ARG A 359 3.63 9.25 1.67
CA ARG A 359 3.30 10.40 2.53
C ARG A 359 4.46 11.32 2.86
N GLY A 360 5.70 10.87 2.65
CA GLY A 360 6.90 11.68 2.88
C GLY A 360 6.92 12.90 1.98
N ASP A 361 7.17 12.68 0.69
CA ASP A 361 7.17 13.72 -0.34
C ASP A 361 5.79 14.37 -0.48
N LEU A 362 4.71 13.59 -0.40
CA LEU A 362 3.36 14.16 -0.47
C LEU A 362 3.10 15.18 0.65
N GLY A 363 3.59 14.93 1.87
CA GLY A 363 3.46 15.84 3.00
C GLY A 363 4.29 17.12 2.89
N VAL A 364 5.25 17.15 1.96
CA VAL A 364 5.99 18.34 1.55
C VAL A 364 5.21 19.09 0.46
N GLU A 365 4.59 18.36 -0.48
CA GLU A 365 3.90 18.92 -1.66
C GLU A 365 2.50 19.48 -1.38
N ILE A 366 1.76 18.94 -0.42
CA ILE A 366 0.44 19.44 -0.01
C ILE A 366 0.43 19.88 1.47
N PRO A 367 -0.53 20.72 1.89
CA PRO A 367 -0.66 21.06 3.30
C PRO A 367 -0.74 19.80 4.16
N ILE A 368 0.11 19.68 5.19
CA ILE A 368 0.29 18.45 5.96
C ILE A 368 -1.01 17.89 6.54
N GLN A 369 -1.96 18.76 6.91
CA GLN A 369 -3.29 18.38 7.40
C GLN A 369 -4.21 17.75 6.34
N GLN A 370 -3.86 17.82 5.05
CA GLN A 370 -4.60 17.20 3.95
C GLN A 370 -4.06 15.82 3.55
N VAL A 371 -2.85 15.45 4.00
CA VAL A 371 -2.20 14.18 3.62
C VAL A 371 -3.06 12.97 4.00
N THR A 372 -3.66 13.00 5.19
CA THR A 372 -4.54 11.92 5.65
C THR A 372 -5.88 11.90 4.93
N ASN A 373 -6.39 13.04 4.43
CA ASN A 373 -7.59 13.08 3.59
C ASN A 373 -7.29 12.46 2.22
N ALA A 374 -6.18 12.87 1.59
CA ALA A 374 -5.72 12.32 0.31
C ALA A 374 -5.47 10.81 0.41
N GLN A 375 -4.87 10.32 1.50
CA GLN A 375 -4.73 8.89 1.78
C GLN A 375 -6.08 8.16 1.74
N LYS A 376 -7.09 8.68 2.45
CA LYS A 376 -8.42 8.05 2.52
C LYS A 376 -9.08 7.97 1.15
N GLU A 377 -8.97 9.04 0.37
CA GLU A 377 -9.51 9.10 -1.00
C GLU A 377 -8.81 8.11 -1.92
N MET A 378 -7.48 8.09 -1.94
CA MET A 378 -6.70 7.17 -2.77
C MET A 378 -6.94 5.70 -2.38
N VAL A 379 -6.95 5.37 -1.09
CA VAL A 379 -7.21 4.01 -0.62
C VAL A 379 -8.64 3.57 -1.01
N ALA A 380 -9.63 4.45 -0.83
CA ALA A 380 -11.00 4.17 -1.22
C ALA A 380 -11.15 3.90 -2.72
N ALA A 381 -10.49 4.69 -3.56
CA ALA A 381 -10.51 4.53 -5.00
C ALA A 381 -9.79 3.24 -5.46
N CYS A 382 -8.65 2.90 -4.86
CA CYS A 382 -7.96 1.63 -5.13
C CYS A 382 -8.84 0.43 -4.77
N ASN A 383 -9.51 0.49 -3.62
CA ASN A 383 -10.45 -0.55 -3.19
C ASN A 383 -11.64 -0.68 -4.16
N ALA A 384 -12.13 0.45 -4.68
CA ALA A 384 -13.21 0.45 -5.67
C ALA A 384 -12.77 -0.12 -7.03
N ALA A 385 -11.51 0.09 -7.41
CA ALA A 385 -10.90 -0.46 -8.62
C ALA A 385 -10.42 -1.92 -8.48
N GLY A 386 -10.35 -2.46 -7.25
CA GLY A 386 -9.79 -3.78 -6.98
C GLY A 386 -8.27 -3.87 -7.15
N LYS A 387 -7.57 -2.72 -7.07
CA LYS A 387 -6.10 -2.64 -7.20
C LYS A 387 -5.44 -2.47 -5.83
N PRO A 388 -4.29 -3.12 -5.57
CA PRO A 388 -3.62 -3.06 -4.28
C PRO A 388 -3.11 -1.64 -3.98
N VAL A 389 -3.23 -1.24 -2.71
CA VAL A 389 -2.71 0.04 -2.22
C VAL A 389 -1.79 -0.11 -1.01
N ILE A 390 -0.65 0.57 -1.07
CA ILE A 390 0.37 0.60 -0.02
C ILE A 390 0.33 1.97 0.68
N VAL A 391 0.11 2.00 1.99
CA VAL A 391 0.30 3.23 2.79
C VAL A 391 1.74 3.24 3.33
N ALA A 392 2.48 4.31 3.04
CA ALA A 392 3.92 4.35 3.22
C ALA A 392 4.42 5.57 4.00
N THR A 393 5.63 5.40 4.54
CA THR A 393 6.47 6.42 5.18
C THR A 393 6.00 6.85 6.57
N GLN A 394 6.96 6.86 7.53
CA GLN A 394 6.80 7.31 8.92
C GLN A 394 5.67 6.64 9.70
N MET A 395 5.32 5.39 9.38
CA MET A 395 4.26 4.68 10.08
C MET A 395 4.64 4.36 11.53
N LEU A 396 5.91 4.03 11.77
CA LEU A 396 6.46 3.72 13.10
C LEU A 396 7.82 4.43 13.30
N GLU A 397 7.99 5.65 12.77
CA GLU A 397 9.27 6.36 12.67
C GLU A 397 10.07 6.40 13.99
N SER A 398 9.40 6.62 15.12
CA SER A 398 10.07 6.68 16.43
C SER A 398 10.77 5.37 16.79
N MET A 399 10.34 4.24 16.23
CA MET A 399 10.98 2.95 16.44
C MET A 399 12.34 2.80 15.76
N ALA A 400 12.71 3.70 14.84
CA ALA A 400 14.07 3.77 14.33
C ALA A 400 15.08 4.04 15.46
N LYS A 401 14.66 4.76 16.52
CA LYS A 401 15.51 5.13 17.67
C LYS A 401 15.08 4.48 18.98
N ASN A 402 13.80 4.11 19.12
CA ASN A 402 13.21 3.64 20.37
C ASN A 402 12.65 2.20 20.22
N PRO A 403 12.62 1.40 21.29
CA PRO A 403 12.10 0.02 21.22
C PRO A 403 10.57 -0.06 21.18
N ARG A 404 9.85 1.06 21.30
CA ARG A 404 8.38 1.12 21.29
C ARG A 404 7.90 2.32 20.48
N PRO A 405 6.76 2.20 19.79
CA PRO A 405 6.18 3.31 19.03
C PRO A 405 5.45 4.29 19.94
N THR A 406 5.10 5.44 19.39
CA THR A 406 4.17 6.37 20.02
C THR A 406 2.72 5.90 19.85
N ARG A 407 1.80 6.47 20.64
CA ARG A 407 0.36 6.20 20.48
C ARG A 407 -0.17 6.71 19.15
N ALA A 408 0.40 7.79 18.62
CA ALA A 408 0.02 8.35 17.34
C ALA A 408 0.40 7.41 16.18
N GLU A 409 1.59 6.81 16.23
CA GLU A 409 2.05 5.81 15.24
C GLU A 409 1.20 4.53 15.26
N VAL A 410 0.82 4.05 16.46
CA VAL A 410 -0.12 2.92 16.57
C VAL A 410 -1.48 3.27 15.95
N ALA A 411 -2.00 4.47 16.23
CA ALA A 411 -3.24 4.94 15.64
C ALA A 411 -3.14 5.10 14.11
N ASP A 412 -1.99 5.55 13.60
CA ASP A 412 -1.75 5.73 12.17
C ASP A 412 -1.82 4.39 11.42
N VAL A 413 -1.04 3.40 11.86
CA VAL A 413 -1.08 2.04 11.28
C VAL A 413 -2.49 1.45 11.38
N THR A 414 -3.15 1.58 12.54
CA THR A 414 -4.51 1.07 12.75
C THR A 414 -5.50 1.69 11.76
N ASN A 415 -5.46 3.02 11.58
CA ASN A 415 -6.37 3.71 10.66
C ASN A 415 -6.06 3.41 9.20
N ALA A 416 -4.80 3.19 8.81
CA ALA A 416 -4.48 2.74 7.46
C ALA A 416 -5.13 1.38 7.15
N ILE A 417 -5.16 0.45 8.12
CA ILE A 417 -5.87 -0.82 7.97
C ILE A 417 -7.38 -0.63 7.89
N TYR A 418 -7.97 0.26 8.70
CA TYR A 418 -9.41 0.57 8.66
C TYR A 418 -9.82 1.29 7.37
N ASP A 419 -8.98 2.14 6.82
CA ASP A 419 -9.19 2.77 5.51
C ASP A 419 -9.23 1.71 4.39
N GLY A 420 -8.56 0.58 4.64
CA GLY A 420 -8.51 -0.57 3.75
C GLY A 420 -7.19 -0.66 3.00
N ALA A 421 -6.06 -0.24 3.56
CA ALA A 421 -4.76 -0.52 2.95
C ALA A 421 -4.51 -2.03 2.80
N ASP A 422 -4.07 -2.46 1.61
CA ASP A 422 -3.62 -3.84 1.41
C ASP A 422 -2.27 -4.08 2.08
N CYS A 423 -1.41 -3.06 2.01
CA CYS A 423 -0.09 -3.07 2.60
C CYS A 423 0.17 -1.83 3.45
N VAL A 424 0.97 -2.02 4.50
CA VAL A 424 1.65 -0.94 5.23
C VAL A 424 3.17 -1.10 5.08
N MET A 425 3.89 0.02 5.04
CA MET A 425 5.32 0.02 4.70
C MET A 425 6.20 0.62 5.79
N LEU A 426 7.33 -0.04 6.04
CA LEU A 426 8.45 0.44 6.86
C LEU A 426 9.60 0.89 5.97
N SER A 427 10.13 2.07 6.26
CA SER A 427 11.17 2.77 5.50
C SER A 427 12.48 2.81 6.30
N GLY A 428 12.77 3.92 6.98
CA GLY A 428 13.98 4.08 7.76
C GLY A 428 14.02 3.15 8.98
N GLU A 429 12.85 2.77 9.49
CA GLU A 429 12.66 1.94 10.68
C GLU A 429 13.37 0.58 10.56
N THR A 430 13.29 -0.05 9.38
CA THR A 430 13.94 -1.34 9.10
C THR A 430 15.29 -1.19 8.41
N ALA A 431 15.46 -0.17 7.56
CA ALA A 431 16.66 -0.02 6.76
C ALA A 431 17.88 0.48 7.55
N LYS A 432 17.67 1.43 8.47
CA LYS A 432 18.73 2.08 9.26
C LYS A 432 18.42 2.18 10.77
N GLY A 433 17.25 1.71 11.19
CA GLY A 433 16.80 1.78 12.58
C GLY A 433 17.52 0.79 13.50
N LYS A 434 17.51 1.09 14.80
CA LYS A 434 18.13 0.26 15.85
C LYS A 434 17.34 -1.02 16.14
N TYR A 435 16.05 -1.07 15.80
CA TYR A 435 15.13 -2.14 16.17
C TYR A 435 14.39 -2.75 14.97
N PRO A 436 15.10 -3.19 13.90
CA PRO A 436 14.48 -3.54 12.63
C PRO A 436 13.61 -4.81 12.70
N VAL A 437 13.87 -5.71 13.64
CA VAL A 437 13.04 -6.91 13.87
C VAL A 437 11.79 -6.53 14.67
N GLN A 438 11.96 -5.79 15.77
CA GLN A 438 10.89 -5.44 16.70
C GLN A 438 9.85 -4.53 16.06
N VAL A 439 10.26 -3.63 15.15
CA VAL A 439 9.31 -2.77 14.44
C VAL A 439 8.38 -3.58 13.53
N VAL A 440 8.89 -4.63 12.87
CA VAL A 440 8.07 -5.54 12.06
C VAL A 440 7.11 -6.36 12.94
N GLN A 441 7.57 -6.84 14.10
CA GLN A 441 6.73 -7.54 15.08
C GLN A 441 5.59 -6.63 15.56
N THR A 442 5.93 -5.40 15.95
CA THR A 442 4.97 -4.40 16.42
C THR A 442 3.94 -4.06 15.34
N MET A 443 4.37 -3.84 14.11
CA MET A 443 3.46 -3.59 12.98
C MET A 443 2.50 -4.78 12.77
N ASN A 444 3.01 -6.01 12.86
CA ASN A 444 2.20 -7.22 12.72
C ASN A 444 1.17 -7.39 13.86
N GLU A 445 1.52 -7.01 15.09
CA GLU A 445 0.59 -7.00 16.23
C GLU A 445 -0.53 -5.97 16.05
N ILE A 446 -0.19 -4.77 15.56
CA ILE A 446 -1.19 -3.73 15.28
C ILE A 446 -2.15 -4.18 14.18
N ILE A 447 -1.63 -4.74 13.08
CA ILE A 447 -2.45 -5.30 11.99
C ILE A 447 -3.40 -6.36 12.54
N ALA A 448 -2.89 -7.31 13.32
CA ALA A 448 -3.70 -8.39 13.90
C ALA A 448 -4.84 -7.85 14.78
N SER A 449 -4.55 -6.84 15.61
CA SER A 449 -5.55 -6.17 16.44
C SER A 449 -6.63 -5.46 15.61
N ALA A 450 -6.23 -4.73 14.57
CA ALA A 450 -7.14 -4.01 13.68
C ALA A 450 -8.04 -4.98 12.88
N GLU A 451 -7.46 -6.05 12.33
CA GLU A 451 -8.21 -7.08 11.60
C GLU A 451 -9.18 -7.84 12.50
N HIS A 452 -8.79 -8.16 13.73
CA HIS A 452 -9.69 -8.76 14.70
C HIS A 452 -10.87 -7.81 15.03
N PHE A 453 -10.60 -6.53 15.21
CA PHE A 453 -11.63 -5.53 15.49
C PHE A 453 -12.62 -5.41 14.32
N THR A 454 -12.12 -5.31 13.08
CA THR A 454 -12.97 -5.26 11.88
C THR A 454 -13.77 -6.56 11.70
N LYS A 455 -13.22 -7.75 11.99
CA LYS A 455 -13.97 -9.01 11.85
C LYS A 455 -15.12 -9.15 12.85
N TYR A 456 -14.87 -8.89 14.14
CA TYR A 456 -15.81 -9.28 15.22
C TYR A 456 -16.55 -8.11 15.86
N SER A 457 -15.89 -6.97 16.02
CA SER A 457 -16.44 -5.82 16.75
C SER A 457 -17.14 -4.83 15.83
N PHE A 458 -16.58 -4.61 14.63
CA PHE A 458 -17.03 -3.58 13.70
C PHE A 458 -16.96 -4.03 12.22
N PRO A 459 -17.78 -5.04 11.83
CA PRO A 459 -17.78 -5.61 10.48
C PRO A 459 -18.10 -4.60 9.37
N ASP A 460 -18.84 -3.53 9.69
CA ASP A 460 -19.28 -2.51 8.73
C ASP A 460 -18.11 -1.85 7.98
N ILE A 461 -16.90 -1.83 8.55
CA ILE A 461 -15.68 -1.32 7.87
C ILE A 461 -15.39 -2.11 6.58
N ASN A 462 -15.39 -3.44 6.65
CA ASN A 462 -15.11 -4.27 5.48
C ASN A 462 -16.31 -4.31 4.52
N LEU A 463 -17.54 -4.24 5.04
CA LEU A 463 -18.74 -4.17 4.20
C LEU A 463 -18.75 -2.89 3.34
N ALA A 464 -18.41 -1.74 3.92
CA ALA A 464 -18.37 -0.48 3.18
C ALA A 464 -17.36 -0.51 2.01
N ALA A 465 -16.18 -1.11 2.23
CA ALA A 465 -15.19 -1.29 1.16
C ALA A 465 -15.73 -2.20 0.03
N ARG A 466 -16.37 -3.31 0.39
CA ARG A 466 -17.00 -4.24 -0.56
C ARG A 466 -18.14 -3.59 -1.36
N GLU A 467 -18.97 -2.77 -0.71
CA GLU A 467 -20.05 -2.06 -1.38
C GLU A 467 -19.51 -1.05 -2.41
N ARG A 468 -18.45 -0.32 -2.07
CA ARG A 468 -17.78 0.60 -3.00
C ARG A 468 -17.22 -0.13 -4.22
N PHE A 469 -16.58 -1.28 -4.04
CA PHE A 469 -16.14 -2.11 -5.17
C PHE A 469 -17.32 -2.51 -6.08
N ILE A 470 -18.43 -2.98 -5.49
CA ILE A 470 -19.63 -3.35 -6.25
C ILE A 470 -20.25 -2.15 -7.00
N GLN A 471 -20.18 -0.95 -6.42
CA GLN A 471 -20.67 0.28 -7.04
C GLN A 471 -19.72 0.82 -8.12
N GLY A 472 -18.41 0.65 -7.94
CA GLY A 472 -17.38 1.08 -8.90
C GLY A 472 -17.28 0.20 -10.14
N GLN A 473 -17.73 -1.05 -10.06
CA GLN A 473 -17.95 -1.92 -11.21
C GLN A 473 -19.17 -1.38 -12.01
N LEU A 474 -18.90 -0.46 -12.94
CA LEU A 474 -19.90 0.17 -13.80
C LEU A 474 -20.75 -0.89 -14.52
N ASN A 475 -22.07 -0.69 -14.49
CA ASN A 475 -23.13 -1.52 -15.09
C ASN A 475 -23.24 -2.99 -14.62
N ARG A 476 -24.49 -3.47 -14.49
CA ARG A 476 -24.77 -4.88 -14.22
C ARG A 476 -24.39 -5.80 -15.39
N GLU A 477 -24.36 -5.25 -16.61
CA GLU A 477 -24.15 -5.98 -17.86
C GLU A 477 -22.66 -6.28 -18.11
N ASP A 478 -21.74 -5.54 -17.48
CA ASP A 478 -20.29 -5.71 -17.64
C ASP A 478 -19.66 -6.64 -16.58
N ARG A 479 -20.47 -7.31 -15.75
CA ARG A 479 -19.96 -8.18 -14.68
C ARG A 479 -19.51 -9.52 -15.23
N SER A 480 -18.20 -9.76 -15.19
CA SER A 480 -17.59 -11.02 -15.57
C SER A 480 -18.07 -12.20 -14.68
N VAL A 481 -17.96 -13.42 -15.22
CA VAL A 481 -18.15 -14.66 -14.44
C VAL A 481 -17.19 -14.69 -13.25
N GLU A 482 -15.96 -14.23 -13.44
CA GLU A 482 -14.94 -14.10 -12.39
C GLU A 482 -15.42 -13.25 -11.21
N ALA A 483 -15.96 -12.04 -11.48
CA ALA A 483 -16.49 -11.17 -10.43
C ALA A 483 -17.69 -11.80 -9.70
N SER A 484 -18.55 -12.49 -10.45
CA SER A 484 -19.75 -13.15 -9.91
C SER A 484 -19.39 -14.32 -9.00
N ILE A 485 -18.48 -15.20 -9.43
CA ILE A 485 -18.04 -16.36 -8.65
C ILE A 485 -17.23 -15.92 -7.43
N ALA A 486 -16.41 -14.87 -7.55
CA ALA A 486 -15.66 -14.31 -6.43
C ALA A 486 -16.60 -13.78 -5.34
N LYS A 487 -17.64 -13.02 -5.72
CA LYS A 487 -18.66 -12.54 -4.77
C LYS A 487 -19.38 -13.69 -4.08
N ALA A 488 -19.79 -14.71 -4.83
CA ALA A 488 -20.46 -15.88 -4.30
C ALA A 488 -19.57 -16.64 -3.32
N ALA A 489 -18.28 -16.82 -3.65
CA ALA A 489 -17.29 -17.48 -2.82
C ALA A 489 -17.05 -16.79 -1.50
N VAL A 490 -16.86 -15.46 -1.50
CA VAL A 490 -16.69 -14.71 -0.26
C VAL A 490 -17.94 -14.83 0.61
N THR A 491 -19.14 -14.70 0.02
CA THR A 491 -20.40 -14.80 0.77
C THR A 491 -20.57 -16.19 1.39
N ALA A 492 -20.38 -17.26 0.61
CA ALA A 492 -20.52 -18.62 1.09
C ALA A 492 -19.46 -18.99 2.15
N ALA A 493 -18.23 -18.49 1.99
CA ALA A 493 -17.16 -18.68 2.96
C ALA A 493 -17.47 -17.98 4.29
N GLU A 494 -18.01 -16.76 4.27
CA GLU A 494 -18.42 -16.02 5.46
C GLU A 494 -19.60 -16.70 6.18
N GLU A 495 -20.63 -17.14 5.43
CA GLU A 495 -21.79 -17.85 6.01
C GLU A 495 -21.42 -19.17 6.70
N ARG A 496 -20.33 -19.81 6.25
CA ARG A 496 -19.85 -21.08 6.80
C ARG A 496 -18.74 -20.94 7.83
N ASP A 497 -18.38 -19.71 8.18
CA ASP A 497 -17.20 -19.37 8.98
C ASP A 497 -15.97 -20.17 8.51
N ALA A 498 -15.72 -20.12 7.20
CA ALA A 498 -14.66 -20.87 6.56
C ALA A 498 -13.29 -20.43 7.09
N THR A 499 -12.41 -21.41 7.30
CA THR A 499 -11.01 -21.18 7.68
C THR A 499 -10.26 -20.43 6.59
N ALA A 500 -10.54 -20.75 5.31
CA ALA A 500 -9.88 -20.16 4.17
C ALA A 500 -10.71 -20.31 2.89
N ILE A 501 -10.40 -19.46 1.90
CA ILE A 501 -10.81 -19.63 0.51
C ILE A 501 -9.61 -20.16 -0.27
N LEU A 502 -9.72 -21.34 -0.88
CA LEU A 502 -8.70 -21.93 -1.73
C LEU A 502 -9.00 -21.54 -3.18
N VAL A 503 -7.99 -21.02 -3.87
CA VAL A 503 -8.13 -20.54 -5.24
C VAL A 503 -7.10 -21.24 -6.10
N LEU A 504 -7.56 -21.89 -7.17
CA LEU A 504 -6.69 -22.48 -8.19
C LEU A 504 -6.59 -21.48 -9.33
N SER A 505 -5.40 -20.93 -9.58
CA SER A 505 -5.23 -19.89 -10.59
C SER A 505 -3.83 -19.89 -11.19
N CYS A 506 -3.74 -19.94 -12.52
CA CYS A 506 -2.49 -19.83 -13.25
C CYS A 506 -1.98 -18.39 -13.35
N GLU A 507 -2.88 -17.44 -13.60
CA GLU A 507 -2.55 -16.04 -13.95
C GLU A 507 -2.72 -15.06 -12.77
N GLY A 508 -3.41 -15.46 -11.70
CA GLY A 508 -3.57 -14.64 -10.50
C GLY A 508 -4.70 -13.61 -10.56
N ASN A 509 -5.49 -13.53 -11.64
CA ASN A 509 -6.65 -12.64 -11.73
C ASN A 509 -7.73 -12.98 -10.68
N LEU A 510 -8.21 -14.23 -10.67
CA LEU A 510 -9.25 -14.70 -9.75
C LEU A 510 -8.94 -14.42 -8.26
N PRO A 511 -7.75 -14.72 -7.72
CA PRO A 511 -7.47 -14.43 -6.31
C PRO A 511 -7.44 -12.91 -6.02
N ARG A 512 -7.02 -12.05 -6.97
CA ARG A 512 -7.13 -10.57 -6.83
C ARG A 512 -8.59 -10.12 -6.82
N MET A 513 -9.42 -10.70 -7.69
CA MET A 513 -10.86 -10.44 -7.71
C MET A 513 -11.51 -10.81 -6.37
N ILE A 514 -11.20 -12.00 -5.82
CA ILE A 514 -11.69 -12.43 -4.50
C ILE A 514 -11.21 -11.48 -3.40
N ALA A 515 -9.94 -11.07 -3.42
CA ALA A 515 -9.39 -10.12 -2.45
C ALA A 515 -10.10 -8.75 -2.47
N SER A 516 -10.56 -8.31 -3.66
CA SER A 516 -11.30 -7.06 -3.84
C SER A 516 -12.65 -7.05 -3.12
N PHE A 517 -13.25 -8.22 -2.89
CA PHE A 517 -14.45 -8.38 -2.05
C PHE A 517 -14.15 -8.39 -0.54
N ARG A 518 -12.88 -8.24 -0.14
CA ARG A 518 -12.41 -8.06 1.25
C ARG A 518 -12.87 -9.16 2.23
N PRO A 519 -12.64 -10.46 1.93
CA PRO A 519 -12.97 -11.52 2.85
C PRO A 519 -12.30 -11.36 4.22
N ASN A 520 -12.96 -11.89 5.25
CA ASN A 520 -12.50 -11.91 6.64
C ASN A 520 -11.65 -13.14 6.99
N MET A 521 -11.30 -13.96 5.98
CA MET A 521 -10.46 -15.15 6.08
C MET A 521 -9.36 -15.12 5.01
N PRO A 522 -8.23 -15.84 5.20
CA PRO A 522 -7.17 -15.90 4.21
C PRO A 522 -7.61 -16.56 2.90
N ILE A 523 -6.98 -16.12 1.81
CA ILE A 523 -7.13 -16.67 0.46
C ILE A 523 -5.86 -17.47 0.15
N LEU A 524 -5.96 -18.80 0.13
CA LEU A 524 -4.87 -19.69 -0.27
C LEU A 524 -4.84 -19.80 -1.79
N SER A 525 -3.93 -19.09 -2.45
CA SER A 525 -3.85 -19.06 -3.91
C SER A 525 -2.79 -20.03 -4.42
N PHE A 526 -3.21 -21.13 -5.03
CA PHE A 526 -2.32 -22.09 -5.64
C PHE A 526 -2.02 -21.70 -7.08
N CYS A 527 -0.73 -21.61 -7.43
CA CYS A 527 -0.28 -21.18 -8.75
C CYS A 527 0.98 -21.92 -9.22
N PRO A 528 1.11 -22.24 -10.51
CA PRO A 528 2.28 -22.92 -11.06
C PRO A 528 3.44 -21.96 -11.30
N SER A 529 3.18 -20.66 -11.49
CA SER A 529 4.24 -19.66 -11.66
C SER A 529 4.70 -19.08 -10.32
N ALA A 530 5.99 -19.23 -10.01
CA ALA A 530 6.60 -18.61 -8.84
C ALA A 530 6.58 -17.06 -8.93
N LYS A 531 6.66 -16.50 -10.14
CA LYS A 531 6.58 -15.06 -10.38
C LYS A 531 5.20 -14.52 -10.03
N VAL A 532 4.15 -15.12 -10.56
CA VAL A 532 2.76 -14.77 -10.25
C VAL A 532 2.49 -14.90 -8.76
N ALA A 533 2.99 -15.97 -8.12
CA ALA A 533 2.90 -16.16 -6.68
C ALA A 533 3.42 -14.93 -5.91
N ARG A 534 4.62 -14.45 -6.23
CA ARG A 534 5.20 -13.26 -5.57
C ARG A 534 4.44 -11.98 -5.92
N GLN A 535 3.95 -11.85 -7.15
CA GLN A 535 3.14 -10.71 -7.60
C GLN A 535 1.74 -10.62 -6.97
N LEU A 536 1.30 -11.64 -6.23
CA LEU A 536 0.08 -11.59 -5.42
C LEU A 536 0.33 -11.06 -3.99
N MET A 537 1.59 -10.87 -3.59
CA MET A 537 1.94 -10.50 -2.21
C MET A 537 1.50 -9.10 -1.78
N CYS A 538 1.21 -8.19 -2.72
CA CYS A 538 0.70 -6.86 -2.38
C CYS A 538 -0.82 -6.81 -2.19
N ASN A 539 -1.55 -7.91 -2.37
CA ASN A 539 -3.01 -7.95 -2.17
C ASN A 539 -3.38 -8.45 -0.78
N ARG A 540 -4.34 -7.77 -0.15
CA ARG A 540 -4.86 -8.15 1.17
C ARG A 540 -5.41 -9.57 1.15
N GLY A 541 -5.07 -10.34 2.18
CA GLY A 541 -5.62 -11.66 2.44
C GLY A 541 -5.05 -12.77 1.56
N ILE A 542 -4.37 -12.47 0.45
CA ILE A 542 -3.79 -13.50 -0.41
C ILE A 542 -2.54 -14.11 0.24
N HIS A 543 -2.52 -15.43 0.29
CA HIS A 543 -1.41 -16.28 0.71
C HIS A 543 -1.08 -17.22 -0.45
N PRO A 544 -0.18 -16.81 -1.35
CA PRO A 544 0.15 -17.60 -2.52
C PRO A 544 0.98 -18.83 -2.13
N ILE A 545 0.71 -19.93 -2.82
CA ILE A 545 1.34 -21.23 -2.67
C ILE A 545 1.77 -21.66 -4.07
N HIS A 546 3.07 -21.63 -4.31
CA HIS A 546 3.63 -22.12 -5.57
C HIS A 546 3.78 -23.64 -5.51
N ILE A 547 3.10 -24.33 -6.42
CA ILE A 547 3.24 -25.77 -6.64
C ILE A 547 3.27 -25.99 -8.15
N ASP A 548 4.40 -26.47 -8.64
CA ASP A 548 4.67 -26.74 -10.05
C ASP A 548 3.82 -27.90 -10.59
N ASP A 549 3.69 -28.99 -9.83
CA ASP A 549 3.02 -30.21 -10.28
C ASP A 549 1.50 -30.27 -10.07
N LEU A 550 0.91 -29.31 -9.34
CA LEU A 550 -0.53 -29.34 -9.00
C LEU A 550 -1.41 -29.25 -10.26
N PHE A 551 -0.92 -28.56 -11.28
CA PHE A 551 -1.67 -28.33 -12.50
C PHE A 551 -1.57 -29.50 -13.50
N ASP A 552 -0.62 -30.43 -13.28
CA ASP A 552 -0.53 -31.70 -14.02
C ASP A 552 -1.56 -32.74 -13.55
N VAL A 553 -2.11 -32.56 -12.35
CA VAL A 553 -3.19 -33.40 -11.81
C VAL A 553 -4.49 -33.13 -12.58
N PRO A 554 -5.29 -34.16 -12.94
CA PRO A 554 -6.59 -33.96 -13.58
C PRO A 554 -7.48 -32.96 -12.82
N THR A 555 -8.15 -32.07 -13.55
CA THR A 555 -8.93 -30.96 -12.99
C THR A 555 -9.95 -31.43 -11.94
N THR A 556 -10.53 -32.61 -12.13
CA THR A 556 -11.50 -33.24 -11.19
C THR A 556 -10.92 -33.55 -9.81
N LYS A 557 -9.60 -33.76 -9.69
CA LYS A 557 -8.89 -34.10 -8.43
C LYS A 557 -8.13 -32.93 -7.82
N ARG A 558 -7.84 -31.88 -8.58
CA ARG A 558 -6.99 -30.74 -8.19
C ARG A 558 -7.45 -30.06 -6.89
N ALA A 559 -8.77 -29.90 -6.70
CA ALA A 559 -9.35 -29.35 -5.47
C ALA A 559 -9.01 -30.20 -4.22
N GLY A 560 -9.05 -31.53 -4.35
CA GLY A 560 -8.68 -32.44 -3.26
C GLY A 560 -7.19 -32.36 -2.93
N SER A 561 -6.34 -32.32 -3.96
CA SER A 561 -4.89 -32.15 -3.80
C SER A 561 -4.54 -30.82 -3.13
N ALA A 562 -5.19 -29.72 -3.49
CA ALA A 562 -4.98 -28.42 -2.86
C ALA A 562 -5.34 -28.42 -1.36
N ILE A 563 -6.45 -29.08 -0.98
CA ILE A 563 -6.81 -29.27 0.43
C ILE A 563 -5.73 -30.09 1.15
N GLN A 564 -5.26 -31.18 0.53
CA GLN A 564 -4.20 -32.02 1.11
C GLN A 564 -2.90 -31.25 1.33
N TYR A 565 -2.47 -30.46 0.35
CA TYR A 565 -1.29 -29.60 0.47
C TYR A 565 -1.47 -28.58 1.61
N ALA A 566 -2.62 -27.92 1.69
CA ALA A 566 -2.90 -26.98 2.78
C ALA A 566 -2.90 -27.66 4.17
N LYS A 567 -3.35 -28.93 4.28
CA LYS A 567 -3.20 -29.73 5.52
C LYS A 567 -1.73 -30.03 5.83
N GLN A 568 -0.95 -30.45 4.83
CA GLN A 568 0.48 -30.77 4.99
C GLN A 568 1.29 -29.54 5.44
N PHE A 569 0.93 -28.35 4.95
CA PHE A 569 1.53 -27.09 5.38
C PHE A 569 1.01 -26.58 6.73
N GLY A 570 0.12 -27.31 7.39
CA GLY A 570 -0.46 -26.92 8.68
C GLY A 570 -1.37 -25.68 8.61
N MET A 571 -1.86 -25.34 7.40
CA MET A 571 -2.78 -24.22 7.18
C MET A 571 -4.24 -24.62 7.38
N LEU A 572 -4.57 -25.91 7.21
CA LEU A 572 -5.88 -26.50 7.45
C LEU A 572 -5.77 -27.74 8.33
N GLN A 573 -6.87 -28.08 9.00
CA GLN A 573 -7.04 -29.31 9.76
C GLN A 573 -8.38 -29.99 9.42
N GLU A 574 -8.53 -31.26 9.81
CA GLU A 574 -9.80 -32.00 9.68
C GLU A 574 -10.93 -31.25 10.39
N GLY A 575 -12.11 -31.20 9.75
CA GLY A 575 -13.29 -30.48 10.24
C GLY A 575 -13.34 -28.98 9.89
N ASP A 576 -12.28 -28.41 9.31
CA ASP A 576 -12.30 -27.03 8.85
C ASP A 576 -13.25 -26.85 7.65
N ASN A 577 -13.98 -25.74 7.58
CA ASN A 577 -14.76 -25.40 6.40
C ASN A 577 -13.91 -24.58 5.43
N VAL A 578 -13.99 -24.89 4.13
CA VAL A 578 -13.30 -24.14 3.08
C VAL A 578 -14.20 -23.92 1.88
N ALA A 579 -13.99 -22.80 1.18
CA ALA A 579 -14.51 -22.61 -0.17
C ALA A 579 -13.37 -22.83 -1.16
N VAL A 580 -13.56 -23.66 -2.19
CA VAL A 580 -12.59 -23.90 -3.26
C VAL A 580 -13.14 -23.29 -4.55
N VAL A 581 -12.36 -22.43 -5.20
CA VAL A 581 -12.77 -21.67 -6.38
C VAL A 581 -11.77 -21.89 -7.52
N THR A 582 -12.29 -22.08 -8.75
CA THR A 582 -11.49 -22.18 -9.97
C THR A 582 -12.29 -21.67 -11.17
N LEU A 583 -11.58 -21.13 -12.17
CA LEU A 583 -12.14 -20.83 -13.50
C LEU A 583 -11.75 -21.88 -14.54
N GLU A 584 -11.02 -22.92 -14.14
CA GLU A 584 -10.61 -23.98 -15.06
C GLU A 584 -11.82 -24.83 -15.43
N PRO A 585 -12.14 -24.98 -16.73
CA PRO A 585 -13.24 -25.83 -17.15
C PRO A 585 -12.95 -27.28 -16.76
N ALA A 586 -14.01 -28.04 -16.46
CA ALA A 586 -13.87 -29.49 -16.32
C ALA A 586 -13.45 -30.09 -17.68
N ASP A 587 -12.69 -31.19 -17.64
CA ASP A 587 -12.32 -31.93 -18.85
C ASP A 587 -13.61 -32.26 -19.63
N ASN A 588 -13.76 -31.69 -20.84
CA ASN A 588 -14.91 -31.77 -21.77
C ASN A 588 -16.01 -30.67 -21.69
N GLU A 589 -15.79 -29.50 -21.09
CA GLU A 589 -16.74 -28.37 -21.20
C GLU A 589 -16.46 -27.41 -22.38
N LEU A 590 -17.54 -26.88 -22.97
CA LEU A 590 -17.59 -26.24 -24.31
C LEU A 590 -17.45 -24.69 -24.31
N SER A 591 -17.16 -24.03 -23.18
CA SER A 591 -17.18 -22.57 -23.11
C SER A 591 -15.95 -21.98 -22.41
N SER A 592 -15.50 -20.83 -22.90
CA SER A 592 -14.41 -20.03 -22.33
C SER A 592 -14.81 -19.21 -21.10
N ASP A 593 -16.10 -19.14 -20.76
CA ASP A 593 -16.64 -18.32 -19.67
C ASP A 593 -17.24 -19.22 -18.57
N PHE A 594 -16.36 -19.80 -17.75
CA PHE A 594 -16.68 -20.80 -16.72
C PHE A 594 -16.17 -20.38 -15.34
N GLY A 595 -16.93 -20.73 -14.30
CA GLY A 595 -16.50 -20.60 -12.91
C GLY A 595 -17.14 -21.65 -12.03
N SER A 596 -16.34 -22.32 -11.20
CA SER A 596 -16.79 -23.33 -10.25
C SER A 596 -16.40 -22.96 -8.83
N MET A 597 -17.33 -23.18 -7.90
CA MET A 597 -17.11 -23.05 -6.47
C MET A 597 -17.66 -24.28 -5.74
N LYS A 598 -16.88 -24.79 -4.78
CA LYS A 598 -17.29 -25.87 -3.87
C LYS A 598 -17.10 -25.42 -2.43
N VAL A 599 -18.08 -25.67 -1.57
CA VAL A 599 -17.93 -25.51 -0.12
C VAL A 599 -17.76 -26.90 0.47
N VAL A 600 -16.66 -27.11 1.18
CA VAL A 600 -16.24 -28.44 1.64
C VAL A 600 -15.84 -28.36 3.11
N THR A 601 -16.20 -29.39 3.88
CA THR A 601 -15.58 -29.63 5.19
C THR A 601 -14.38 -30.56 4.97
N VAL A 602 -13.21 -30.12 5.41
CA VAL A 602 -11.93 -30.81 5.23
C VAL A 602 -12.04 -32.20 5.88
N PRO A 603 -11.81 -33.29 5.10
CA PRO A 603 -11.92 -34.65 5.59
C PRO A 603 -10.73 -35.08 6.45
#